data_AF-A0A1G4J0U8-F1
#
_entry.id   AF-A0A1G4J0U8-F1
#
_cell.length_a   1.000
_cell.length_b   1.000
_cell.length_c   1.000
_cell.angle_alpha   90.00
_cell.angle_beta   90.00
_cell.angle_gamma   90.00
#
_symmetry.space_group_name_H-M   'P 1'
#
loop_
_entity.id
_entity.type
_entity.pdbx_description
1 polymer ?
#
loop_
_entity_poly.entity_id
_entity_poly.type
_entity_poly.pdbx_seq_one_letter_code
_entity_poly.pdbx_strand_id
1 'polypeptide(L)'
;MPGETKSNPQTEEGQKGFQRGVKARFYQYFRITSSFLYAALVARWAILYPLVGSKFLPGGIHEFLCYLIVYAATAEILWNFVFHGLTKTALSRTMLKNVNLLYFVGNFHFYDDYEHALVLKSGAYSSFIVALGLSQTYCHWCKLFRSPRHKRRTFLQTLDTFVTLPVLYLSEGYLLLLNLQTPNFHTDPWLQIVNKAVLVAFIPICLHSLKKQVTSL
;
A
#
# COMPACT_ATOMS: atom_id res chain seq x y z
N MET A 1 -9.10 -58.93 -4.82
CA MET A 1 -8.88 -57.91 -3.77
C MET A 1 -8.09 -56.77 -4.38
N PRO A 2 -8.61 -55.53 -4.38
CA PRO A 2 -7.94 -54.38 -4.99
C PRO A 2 -6.68 -54.02 -4.19
N GLY A 3 -5.56 -53.84 -4.90
CA GLY A 3 -4.27 -53.51 -4.32
C GLY A 3 -4.23 -52.08 -3.81
N GLU A 4 -3.93 -51.92 -2.52
CA GLU A 4 -3.59 -50.64 -1.92
C GLU A 4 -2.29 -50.10 -2.54
N THR A 5 -2.43 -49.09 -3.39
CA THR A 5 -1.30 -48.28 -3.85
C THR A 5 -0.82 -47.41 -2.68
N LYS A 6 0.21 -47.89 -1.97
CA LYS A 6 0.96 -47.07 -1.00
C LYS A 6 1.59 -45.90 -1.75
N SER A 7 1.00 -44.70 -1.61
CA SER A 7 1.61 -43.46 -2.10
C SER A 7 2.93 -43.23 -1.34
N ASN A 8 4.00 -43.04 -2.11
CA ASN A 8 5.36 -42.97 -1.59
C ASN A 8 5.57 -41.58 -0.94
N PRO A 9 5.77 -41.47 0.40
CA PRO A 9 5.81 -40.19 1.10
C PRO A 9 6.99 -39.29 0.71
N GLN A 10 8.07 -39.86 0.15
CA GLN A 10 9.25 -39.11 -0.31
C GLN A 10 8.98 -38.25 -1.56
N THR A 11 8.03 -38.65 -2.41
CA THR A 11 7.67 -37.88 -3.62
C THR A 11 6.86 -36.63 -3.26
N GLU A 12 6.06 -36.69 -2.19
CA GLU A 12 5.25 -35.56 -1.73
C GLU A 12 6.07 -34.46 -1.08
N GLU A 13 7.12 -34.79 -0.31
CA GLU A 13 7.98 -33.78 0.31
C GLU A 13 8.82 -33.01 -0.74
N GLY A 14 9.32 -33.71 -1.75
CA GLY A 14 10.02 -33.10 -2.89
C GLY A 14 9.13 -32.17 -3.71
N GLN A 15 7.89 -32.58 -4.01
CA GLN A 15 6.90 -31.72 -4.68
C GLN A 15 6.49 -30.51 -3.84
N LYS A 16 6.27 -30.67 -2.53
CA LYS A 16 5.93 -29.58 -1.60
C LYS A 16 7.10 -28.57 -1.48
N GLY A 17 8.34 -29.05 -1.47
CA GLY A 17 9.56 -28.22 -1.49
C GLY A 17 9.71 -27.43 -2.80
N PHE A 18 9.52 -28.08 -3.95
CA PHE A 18 9.57 -27.45 -5.27
C PHE A 18 8.49 -26.38 -5.44
N GLN A 19 7.24 -26.69 -5.07
CA GLN A 19 6.14 -25.72 -5.14
C GLN A 19 6.34 -24.52 -4.20
N ARG A 20 6.94 -24.72 -3.02
CA ARG A 20 7.33 -23.63 -2.13
C ARG A 20 8.41 -22.74 -2.77
N GLY A 21 9.39 -23.33 -3.45
CA GLY A 21 10.42 -22.61 -4.20
C GLY A 21 9.86 -21.76 -5.33
N VAL A 22 8.91 -22.29 -6.11
CA VAL A 22 8.25 -21.56 -7.21
C VAL A 22 7.43 -20.40 -6.67
N LYS A 23 6.60 -20.61 -5.64
CA LYS A 23 5.80 -19.55 -5.00
C LYS A 23 6.67 -18.43 -4.44
N ALA A 24 7.79 -18.78 -3.80
CA ALA A 24 8.74 -17.79 -3.29
C ALA A 24 9.34 -16.92 -4.40
N ARG A 25 9.68 -17.50 -5.56
CA ARG A 25 10.20 -16.74 -6.72
C ARG A 25 9.17 -15.77 -7.30
N PHE A 26 7.92 -16.21 -7.50
CA PHE A 26 6.85 -15.32 -7.96
C PHE A 26 6.61 -14.16 -7.00
N TYR A 27 6.67 -14.43 -5.69
CA TYR A 27 6.56 -13.39 -4.69
C TYR A 27 7.73 -12.39 -4.74
N GLN A 28 8.95 -12.87 -4.99
CA GLN A 28 10.12 -12.00 -5.20
C GLN A 28 9.96 -11.13 -6.45
N TYR A 29 9.51 -11.69 -7.57
CA TYR A 29 9.23 -10.91 -8.79
C TYR A 29 8.19 -9.83 -8.53
N PHE A 30 7.08 -10.17 -7.88
CA PHE A 30 6.05 -9.20 -7.49
C PHE A 30 6.65 -8.05 -6.65
N ARG A 31 7.53 -8.34 -5.69
CA ARG A 31 8.17 -7.31 -4.86
C ARG A 31 9.11 -6.42 -5.65
N ILE A 32 9.90 -6.98 -6.57
CA ILE A 32 10.81 -6.22 -7.44
C ILE A 32 9.98 -5.27 -8.30
N THR A 33 8.99 -5.81 -9.01
CA THR A 33 8.11 -5.02 -9.89
C THR A 33 7.39 -3.93 -9.11
N SER A 34 6.82 -4.25 -7.94
CA SER A 34 6.14 -3.26 -7.11
C SER A 34 7.08 -2.16 -6.62
N SER A 35 8.27 -2.54 -6.12
CA SER A 35 9.28 -1.56 -5.65
C SER A 35 9.70 -0.62 -6.78
N PHE A 36 9.92 -1.18 -7.97
CA PHE A 36 10.26 -0.42 -9.18
C PHE A 36 9.14 0.52 -9.61
N LEU A 37 7.89 0.05 -9.64
CA LEU A 37 6.74 0.89 -10.02
C LEU A 37 6.50 2.04 -9.04
N TYR A 38 6.65 1.82 -7.73
CA TYR A 38 6.59 2.90 -6.74
C TYR A 38 7.77 3.88 -6.86
N ALA A 39 8.97 3.39 -7.22
CA ALA A 39 10.09 4.28 -7.50
C ALA A 39 9.83 5.12 -8.77
N ALA A 40 9.27 4.50 -9.81
CA ALA A 40 8.87 5.15 -11.04
C ALA A 40 7.77 6.21 -10.81
N LEU A 41 6.81 5.96 -9.91
CA LEU A 41 5.82 6.94 -9.47
C LEU A 41 6.50 8.20 -8.91
N VAL A 42 7.45 8.02 -7.99
CA VAL A 42 8.18 9.15 -7.38
C VAL A 42 9.02 9.89 -8.42
N ALA A 43 9.73 9.16 -9.30
CA ALA A 43 10.52 9.76 -10.36
C ALA A 43 9.64 10.57 -11.34
N ARG A 44 8.50 10.00 -11.74
CA ARG A 44 7.52 10.66 -12.61
C ARG A 44 6.94 11.91 -11.95
N TRP A 45 6.63 11.85 -10.65
CA TRP A 45 6.19 13.02 -9.89
C TRP A 45 7.29 14.10 -9.83
N ALA A 46 8.54 13.72 -9.53
CA ALA A 46 9.66 14.65 -9.38
C ALA A 46 9.98 15.39 -10.70
N ILE A 47 9.82 14.70 -11.85
CA ILE A 47 9.98 15.31 -13.17
C ILE A 47 8.79 16.22 -13.47
N LEU A 48 7.56 15.76 -13.29
CA LEU A 48 6.38 16.50 -13.73
C LEU A 48 6.01 17.69 -12.83
N TYR A 49 6.30 17.62 -11.53
CA TYR A 49 5.98 18.70 -10.59
C TYR A 49 6.54 20.07 -11.00
N PRO A 50 7.84 20.23 -11.35
CA PRO A 50 8.37 21.50 -11.83
C PRO A 50 7.89 21.89 -13.23
N LEU A 51 7.56 20.92 -14.10
CA LEU A 51 7.13 21.21 -15.48
C LEU A 51 5.70 21.77 -15.56
N VAL A 52 4.80 21.29 -14.70
CA VAL A 52 3.36 21.58 -14.79
C VAL A 52 2.90 22.56 -13.70
N GLY A 53 3.72 22.73 -12.64
CA GLY A 53 3.39 23.56 -11.48
C GLY A 53 2.25 23.00 -10.65
N SER A 54 1.75 23.78 -9.68
CA SER A 54 0.66 23.37 -8.77
C SER A 54 -0.74 23.41 -9.40
N LYS A 55 -0.87 23.92 -10.63
CA LYS A 55 -2.17 24.28 -11.23
C LYS A 55 -2.86 23.10 -11.93
N PHE A 56 -2.07 22.15 -12.43
CA PHE A 56 -2.57 20.93 -13.04
C PHE A 56 -1.79 19.76 -12.44
N LEU A 57 -2.50 18.90 -11.70
CA LEU A 57 -1.96 17.57 -11.48
C LEU A 57 -2.27 16.78 -12.74
N PRO A 58 -1.28 16.37 -13.54
CA PRO A 58 -1.56 15.65 -14.78
C PRO A 58 -2.31 14.36 -14.42
N GLY A 59 -3.53 14.19 -14.97
CA GLY A 59 -4.40 13.04 -14.69
C GLY A 59 -3.69 11.69 -14.75
N GLY A 60 -2.71 11.58 -15.65
CA GLY A 60 -1.88 10.39 -15.80
C GLY A 60 -1.02 10.00 -14.58
N ILE A 61 -0.73 10.89 -13.61
CA ILE A 61 -0.08 10.51 -12.34
C ILE A 61 -1.12 9.92 -11.38
N HIS A 62 -2.29 10.56 -11.29
CA HIS A 62 -3.38 10.11 -10.40
C HIS A 62 -3.85 8.71 -10.80
N GLU A 63 -4.12 8.50 -12.09
CA GLU A 63 -4.51 7.19 -12.61
C GLU A 63 -3.41 6.14 -12.36
N PHE A 64 -2.14 6.50 -12.65
CA PHE A 64 -1.02 5.60 -12.41
C PHE A 64 -0.90 5.21 -10.93
N LEU A 65 -1.08 6.17 -10.02
CA LEU A 65 -1.13 5.92 -8.57
C LEU A 65 -2.26 4.96 -8.22
N CYS A 66 -3.49 5.21 -8.67
CA CYS A 66 -4.65 4.38 -8.34
C CYS A 66 -4.48 2.95 -8.85
N TYR A 67 -4.08 2.76 -10.11
CA TYR A 67 -3.82 1.43 -10.67
C TYR A 67 -2.67 0.72 -9.94
N LEU A 68 -1.60 1.43 -9.60
CA LEU A 68 -0.48 0.88 -8.85
C LEU A 68 -0.91 0.43 -7.44
N ILE A 69 -1.71 1.24 -6.75
CA ILE A 69 -2.24 0.89 -5.43
C ILE A 69 -3.12 -0.35 -5.53
N VAL A 70 -4.05 -0.42 -6.50
CA VAL A 70 -4.91 -1.59 -6.70
C VAL A 70 -4.08 -2.83 -6.96
N TYR A 71 -3.13 -2.76 -7.90
CA TYR A 71 -2.22 -3.85 -8.21
C TYR A 71 -1.46 -4.33 -6.98
N ALA A 72 -0.76 -3.43 -6.28
CA ALA A 72 0.09 -3.78 -5.14
C ALA A 72 -0.71 -4.27 -3.93
N ALA A 73 -1.83 -3.63 -3.61
CA ALA A 73 -2.66 -3.97 -2.46
C ALA A 73 -3.36 -5.33 -2.66
N THR A 74 -3.97 -5.56 -3.82
CA THR A 74 -4.65 -6.83 -4.12
C THR A 74 -3.66 -7.99 -4.17
N ALA A 75 -2.51 -7.81 -4.82
CA ALA A 75 -1.47 -8.83 -4.87
C ALA A 75 -0.86 -9.12 -3.48
N GLU A 76 -0.59 -8.11 -2.66
CA GLU A 76 -0.06 -8.33 -1.30
C GLU A 76 -1.11 -9.00 -0.40
N ILE A 77 -2.41 -8.71 -0.56
CA ILE A 77 -3.50 -9.45 0.10
C ILE A 77 -3.49 -10.92 -0.33
N LEU A 78 -3.45 -11.19 -1.63
CA LEU A 78 -3.41 -12.54 -2.19
C LEU A 78 -2.21 -13.33 -1.65
N TRP A 79 -1.01 -12.73 -1.67
CA TRP A 79 0.19 -13.38 -1.16
C TRP A 79 0.14 -13.61 0.35
N ASN A 80 -0.41 -12.68 1.13
CA ASN A 80 -0.59 -12.90 2.56
C ASN A 80 -1.51 -14.10 2.85
N PHE A 81 -2.63 -14.22 2.12
CA PHE A 81 -3.50 -15.39 2.21
C PHE A 81 -2.76 -16.69 1.84
N VAL A 82 -1.99 -16.68 0.76
CA VAL A 82 -1.23 -17.85 0.28
C VAL A 82 -0.17 -18.31 1.30
N PHE A 83 0.51 -17.38 1.99
CA PHE A 83 1.61 -17.73 2.91
C PHE A 83 1.20 -17.91 4.37
N HIS A 84 0.19 -17.19 4.86
CA HIS A 84 -0.17 -17.15 6.29
C HIS A 84 -1.58 -17.69 6.60
N GLY A 85 -2.41 -17.98 5.58
CA GLY A 85 -3.78 -18.44 5.74
C GLY A 85 -4.76 -17.34 6.18
N LEU A 86 -6.06 -17.67 6.23
CA LEU A 86 -7.14 -16.68 6.47
C LEU A 86 -7.07 -16.03 7.86
N THR A 87 -6.92 -16.84 8.91
CA THR A 87 -7.10 -16.43 10.31
C THR A 87 -6.03 -15.47 10.80
N LYS A 88 -4.76 -15.65 10.39
CA LYS A 88 -3.66 -14.74 10.75
C LYS A 88 -3.61 -13.48 9.86
N THR A 89 -4.23 -13.54 8.67
CA THR A 89 -4.19 -12.44 7.70
C THR A 89 -5.23 -11.37 7.98
N ALA A 90 -6.45 -11.74 8.37
CA ALA A 90 -7.58 -10.82 8.52
C ALA A 90 -7.35 -9.69 9.55
N LEU A 91 -6.63 -9.96 10.64
CA LEU A 91 -6.29 -8.97 11.69
C LEU A 91 -4.85 -8.44 11.57
N SER A 92 -4.17 -8.72 10.46
CA SER A 92 -2.80 -8.25 10.26
C SER A 92 -2.75 -6.76 9.92
N ARG A 93 -1.69 -6.08 10.37
CA ARG A 93 -1.44 -4.67 10.01
C ARG A 93 -1.28 -4.47 8.50
N THR A 94 -0.74 -5.47 7.80
CA THR A 94 -0.61 -5.44 6.34
C THR A 94 -1.98 -5.45 5.66
N MET A 95 -2.93 -6.24 6.17
CA MET A 95 -4.30 -6.27 5.66
C MET A 95 -5.00 -4.93 5.88
N LEU A 96 -4.96 -4.38 7.10
CA LEU A 96 -5.54 -3.06 7.41
C LEU A 96 -4.96 -1.96 6.51
N LYS A 97 -3.64 -1.95 6.31
CA LYS A 97 -2.96 -1.01 5.39
C LYS A 97 -3.49 -1.15 3.96
N ASN A 98 -3.55 -2.37 3.44
CA ASN A 98 -3.95 -2.61 2.05
C ASN A 98 -5.44 -2.28 1.83
N VAL A 99 -6.30 -2.62 2.79
CA VAL A 99 -7.72 -2.25 2.75
C VAL A 99 -7.90 -0.73 2.79
N ASN A 100 -7.15 -0.04 3.64
CA ASN A 100 -7.18 1.42 3.70
C ASN A 100 -6.73 2.07 2.38
N LEU A 101 -5.67 1.55 1.76
CA LEU A 101 -5.23 2.01 0.43
C LEU A 101 -6.26 1.74 -0.67
N LEU A 102 -6.94 0.59 -0.65
CA LEU A 102 -8.03 0.30 -1.58
C LEU A 102 -9.24 1.21 -1.35
N TYR A 103 -9.56 1.48 -0.08
CA TYR A 103 -10.61 2.43 0.29
C TYR A 103 -10.26 3.85 -0.17
N PHE A 104 -9.00 4.27 -0.05
CA PHE A 104 -8.52 5.53 -0.63
C PHE A 104 -8.78 5.58 -2.13
N VAL A 105 -8.38 4.55 -2.89
CA VAL A 105 -8.68 4.49 -4.33
C VAL A 105 -10.17 4.56 -4.60
N GLY A 106 -11.00 3.82 -3.86
CA GLY A 106 -12.46 3.86 -4.03
C GLY A 106 -13.08 5.24 -3.79
N ASN A 107 -12.50 6.06 -2.92
CA ASN A 107 -12.98 7.42 -2.63
C ASN A 107 -12.44 8.50 -3.58
N PHE A 108 -11.24 8.30 -4.10
CA PHE A 108 -10.51 9.32 -4.85
C PHE A 108 -10.37 9.01 -6.34
N HIS A 109 -10.71 7.82 -6.79
CA HIS A 109 -10.76 7.48 -8.21
C HIS A 109 -12.01 8.09 -8.84
N PHE A 110 -11.92 9.37 -9.21
CA PHE A 110 -12.95 10.07 -9.95
C PHE A 110 -12.85 9.64 -11.42
N TYR A 111 -13.86 8.92 -11.90
CA TYR A 111 -13.87 8.37 -13.26
C TYR A 111 -13.82 9.46 -14.35
N ASP A 112 -14.34 10.68 -14.07
CA ASP A 112 -14.49 11.74 -15.10
C ASP A 112 -14.09 13.18 -14.68
N ASP A 113 -13.70 13.45 -13.42
CA ASP A 113 -13.64 14.86 -12.92
C ASP A 113 -12.37 15.21 -12.11
N TYR A 114 -11.27 14.48 -12.34
CA TYR A 114 -10.02 14.69 -11.60
C TYR A 114 -9.36 16.05 -11.90
N GLU A 115 -9.63 16.66 -13.05
CA GLU A 115 -9.07 17.96 -13.44
C GLU A 115 -9.62 19.13 -12.60
N HIS A 116 -10.83 18.97 -12.06
CA HIS A 116 -11.52 19.99 -11.26
C HIS A 116 -11.49 19.70 -9.76
N ALA A 117 -11.10 18.49 -9.34
CA ALA A 117 -11.01 18.11 -7.94
C ALA A 117 -9.94 18.93 -7.18
N LEU A 118 -10.39 19.85 -6.34
CA LEU A 118 -9.52 20.68 -5.47
C LEU A 118 -8.64 19.83 -4.56
N VAL A 119 -9.12 18.63 -4.19
CA VAL A 119 -8.38 17.69 -3.36
C VAL A 119 -7.07 17.25 -4.00
N LEU A 120 -7.11 16.99 -5.31
CA LEU A 120 -5.95 16.52 -6.08
C LEU A 120 -4.94 17.64 -6.36
N LYS A 121 -5.35 18.91 -6.25
CA LYS A 121 -4.46 20.08 -6.42
C LYS A 121 -3.78 20.52 -5.13
N SER A 122 -4.09 19.86 -4.01
CA SER A 122 -3.50 20.20 -2.71
C SER A 122 -2.04 19.76 -2.60
N GLY A 123 -1.25 20.52 -1.83
CA GLY A 123 0.11 20.10 -1.44
C GLY A 123 0.12 18.80 -0.63
N ALA A 124 -0.99 18.50 0.05
CA ALA A 124 -1.19 17.24 0.76
C ALA A 124 -1.22 16.04 -0.21
N TYR A 125 -1.87 16.16 -1.36
CA TYR A 125 -1.89 15.08 -2.36
C TYR A 125 -0.51 14.78 -2.94
N SER A 126 0.27 15.83 -3.22
CA SER A 126 1.67 15.67 -3.65
C SER A 126 2.53 15.01 -2.56
N SER A 127 2.37 15.45 -1.31
CA SER A 127 3.06 14.85 -0.17
C SER A 127 2.69 13.39 0.03
N PHE A 128 1.41 13.04 -0.18
CA PHE A 128 0.91 11.68 -0.13
C PHE A 128 1.56 10.79 -1.18
N ILE A 129 1.62 11.23 -2.45
CA ILE A 129 2.27 10.48 -3.54
C ILE A 129 3.73 10.17 -3.19
N VAL A 130 4.48 11.18 -2.77
CA VAL A 130 5.91 11.04 -2.45
C VAL A 130 6.12 10.13 -1.24
N ALA A 131 5.39 10.39 -0.15
CA ALA A 131 5.53 9.62 1.08
C ALA A 131 5.10 8.16 0.88
N LEU A 132 4.01 7.91 0.14
CA LEU A 132 3.57 6.56 -0.19
C LEU A 132 4.60 5.86 -1.08
N GLY A 133 5.06 6.52 -2.14
CA GLY A 133 6.04 5.97 -3.07
C GLY A 133 7.33 5.57 -2.36
N LEU A 134 7.93 6.48 -1.60
CA LEU A 134 9.16 6.21 -0.85
C LEU A 134 8.98 5.10 0.20
N SER A 135 7.88 5.13 0.96
CA SER A 135 7.63 4.13 2.01
C SER A 135 7.35 2.74 1.42
N GLN A 136 6.54 2.63 0.34
CA GLN A 136 6.30 1.34 -0.31
C GLN A 136 7.55 0.81 -1.01
N THR A 137 8.30 1.64 -1.73
CA THR A 137 9.57 1.24 -2.34
C THR A 137 10.53 0.69 -1.29
N TYR A 138 10.72 1.41 -0.19
CA TYR A 138 11.57 0.98 0.93
C TYR A 138 11.07 -0.33 1.57
N CYS A 139 9.77 -0.45 1.80
CA CYS A 139 9.17 -1.64 2.41
C CYS A 139 9.34 -2.89 1.53
N HIS A 140 9.03 -2.79 0.23
CA HIS A 140 9.21 -3.91 -0.71
C HIS A 140 10.68 -4.29 -0.87
N TRP A 141 11.58 -3.29 -0.92
CA TRP A 141 13.02 -3.50 -0.99
C TRP A 141 13.57 -4.21 0.25
N CYS A 142 13.21 -3.74 1.45
CA CYS A 142 13.66 -4.35 2.70
C CYS A 142 13.18 -5.79 2.85
N LYS A 143 11.92 -6.08 2.52
CA LYS A 143 11.39 -7.45 2.61
C LYS A 143 12.00 -8.41 1.57
N LEU A 144 12.62 -7.89 0.50
CA LEU A 144 13.27 -8.68 -0.53
C LEU A 144 14.75 -8.97 -0.20
N PHE A 145 15.50 -7.95 0.23
CA PHE A 145 16.95 -8.04 0.38
C PHE A 145 17.44 -8.13 1.82
N ARG A 146 16.61 -7.75 2.82
CA ARG A 146 17.07 -7.71 4.21
C ARG A 146 16.84 -9.05 4.90
N SER A 147 17.93 -9.68 5.32
CA SER A 147 17.89 -10.89 6.14
C SER A 147 17.28 -10.59 7.52
N PRO A 148 16.42 -11.48 8.08
CA PRO A 148 15.81 -11.29 9.40
C PRO A 148 16.82 -11.22 10.55
N ARG A 149 18.10 -11.52 10.31
CA ARG A 149 19.19 -11.46 11.29
C ARG A 149 19.91 -10.10 11.38
N HIS A 150 19.62 -9.14 10.50
CA HIS A 150 20.36 -7.86 10.48
C HIS A 150 19.76 -6.80 11.41
N LYS A 151 20.62 -6.14 12.20
CA LYS A 151 20.24 -5.12 13.19
C LYS A 151 19.36 -4.03 12.57
N ARG A 152 18.36 -3.62 13.36
CA ARG A 152 17.12 -2.95 12.97
C ARG A 152 17.19 -1.41 12.95
N ARG A 153 18.39 -0.82 12.92
CA ARG A 153 18.60 0.64 12.97
C ARG A 153 19.48 1.12 11.83
N THR A 154 18.89 1.25 10.65
CA THR A 154 19.51 1.98 9.54
C THR A 154 18.94 3.39 9.49
N PHE A 155 19.74 4.37 9.07
CA PHE A 155 19.30 5.76 8.89
C PHE A 155 18.02 5.87 8.04
N LEU A 156 17.94 5.07 6.97
CA LEU A 156 16.75 4.96 6.11
C LEU A 156 15.50 4.51 6.85
N GLN A 157 15.63 3.61 7.83
CA GLN A 157 14.51 3.15 8.64
C GLN A 157 14.04 4.23 9.63
N THR A 158 14.99 4.98 10.19
CA THR A 158 14.68 6.13 11.06
C THR A 158 13.96 7.21 10.26
N LEU A 159 14.44 7.54 9.06
CA LEU A 159 13.75 8.49 8.17
C LEU A 159 12.33 8.01 7.80
N ASP A 160 12.18 6.74 7.40
CA ASP A 160 10.86 6.19 7.08
C ASP A 160 9.90 6.25 8.28
N THR A 161 10.39 5.93 9.48
CA THR A 161 9.55 5.88 10.70
C THR A 161 9.18 7.26 11.24
N PHE A 162 10.12 8.22 11.23
CA PHE A 162 9.92 9.53 11.87
C PHE A 162 9.56 10.65 10.90
N VAL A 163 9.75 10.46 9.59
CA VAL A 163 9.46 11.49 8.58
C VAL A 163 8.42 10.97 7.59
N THR A 164 8.75 9.92 6.84
CA THR A 164 7.91 9.47 5.71
C THR A 164 6.53 8.99 6.18
N LEU A 165 6.46 8.15 7.21
CA LEU A 165 5.19 7.61 7.72
C LEU A 165 4.30 8.67 8.38
N PRO A 166 4.82 9.57 9.25
CA PRO A 166 4.01 10.68 9.75
C PRO A 166 3.48 11.58 8.64
N VAL A 167 4.30 11.93 7.64
CA VAL A 167 3.86 12.73 6.49
C VAL A 167 2.79 11.98 5.69
N LEU A 168 2.93 10.68 5.48
CA LEU A 168 1.93 9.85 4.82
C LEU A 168 0.59 9.87 5.56
N TYR A 169 0.60 9.65 6.88
CA TYR A 169 -0.63 9.65 7.67
C TYR A 169 -1.29 11.03 7.75
N LEU A 170 -0.50 12.09 7.93
CA LEU A 170 -1.04 13.45 7.96
C LEU A 170 -1.63 13.86 6.61
N SER A 171 -0.94 13.55 5.51
CA SER A 171 -1.42 13.86 4.16
C SER A 171 -2.69 13.07 3.83
N GLU A 172 -2.73 11.77 4.13
CA GLU A 172 -3.92 10.95 3.93
C GLU A 172 -5.11 11.42 4.77
N GLY A 173 -4.90 11.71 6.07
CA GLY A 173 -5.94 12.23 6.94
C GLY A 173 -6.49 13.59 6.46
N TYR A 174 -5.61 14.46 5.96
CA TYR A 174 -6.02 15.74 5.38
C TYR A 174 -6.82 15.56 4.09
N LEU A 175 -6.42 14.63 3.22
CA LEU A 175 -7.16 14.32 1.99
C LEU A 175 -8.57 13.80 2.32
N LEU A 176 -8.69 12.89 3.29
CA LEU A 176 -9.99 12.38 3.74
C LEU A 176 -10.89 13.49 4.30
N LEU A 177 -10.32 14.40 5.10
CA LEU A 177 -11.04 15.58 5.59
C LEU A 177 -11.51 16.47 4.43
N LEU A 178 -10.62 16.74 3.47
CA LEU A 178 -10.91 17.61 2.35
C LEU A 178 -12.00 17.00 1.46
N ASN A 179 -11.98 15.68 1.24
CA ASN A 179 -13.02 14.95 0.51
C ASN A 179 -14.40 15.03 1.18
N LEU A 180 -14.45 15.06 2.52
CA LEU A 180 -15.69 15.29 3.26
C LEU A 180 -16.22 16.73 3.12
N GLN A 181 -15.33 17.70 2.95
CA GLN A 181 -15.68 19.13 2.81
C GLN A 181 -16.05 19.50 1.38
N THR A 182 -15.57 18.76 0.37
CA THR A 182 -15.85 18.98 -1.04
C THR A 182 -16.72 17.85 -1.61
N PRO A 183 -18.04 17.88 -1.39
CA PRO A 183 -18.94 16.87 -1.97
C PRO A 183 -18.88 16.93 -3.50
N ASN A 184 -18.54 15.81 -4.13
CA ASN A 184 -18.58 15.61 -5.57
C ASN A 184 -19.92 15.00 -6.00
N PHE A 185 -20.19 14.98 -7.31
CA PHE A 185 -21.42 14.41 -7.89
C PHE A 185 -21.69 12.94 -7.54
N HIS A 186 -20.66 12.19 -7.13
CA HIS A 186 -20.76 10.79 -6.68
C HIS A 186 -20.87 10.62 -5.16
N THR A 187 -21.14 11.69 -4.41
CA THR A 187 -21.20 11.61 -2.94
C THR A 187 -22.56 11.12 -2.47
N ASP A 188 -22.66 9.82 -2.20
CA ASP A 188 -23.86 9.24 -1.61
C ASP A 188 -23.96 9.52 -0.10
N PRO A 189 -25.18 9.66 0.47
CA PRO A 189 -25.38 9.88 1.90
C PRO A 189 -24.77 8.78 2.80
N TRP A 190 -24.84 7.52 2.34
CA TRP A 190 -24.26 6.38 3.07
C TRP A 190 -22.72 6.44 3.05
N LEU A 191 -22.13 6.87 1.93
CA LEU A 191 -20.68 7.00 1.79
C LEU A 191 -20.13 8.09 2.71
N GLN A 192 -20.88 9.18 2.94
CA GLN A 192 -20.49 10.20 3.91
C GLN A 192 -20.42 9.66 5.35
N ILE A 193 -21.35 8.77 5.73
CA ILE A 193 -21.35 8.15 7.06
C ILE A 193 -20.10 7.29 7.23
N VAL A 194 -19.79 6.47 6.21
CA VAL A 194 -18.57 5.65 6.19
C VAL A 194 -17.32 6.53 6.27
N ASN A 195 -17.25 7.60 5.48
CA ASN A 195 -16.09 8.49 5.46
C ASN A 195 -15.86 9.20 6.80
N LYS A 196 -16.94 9.63 7.48
CA LYS A 196 -16.87 10.18 8.84
C LYS A 196 -16.39 9.13 9.85
N ALA A 197 -16.91 7.90 9.78
CA ALA A 197 -16.49 6.82 10.67
C ALA A 197 -15.02 6.46 10.47
N VAL A 198 -14.56 6.38 9.22
CA VAL A 198 -13.16 6.14 8.88
C VAL A 198 -12.28 7.26 9.41
N LEU A 199 -12.66 8.53 9.22
CA LEU A 199 -11.88 9.67 9.74
C LEU A 199 -11.69 9.60 11.26
N VAL A 200 -12.75 9.27 12.01
CA VAL A 200 -12.68 9.12 13.48
C VAL A 200 -11.77 7.95 13.86
N ALA A 201 -11.85 6.83 13.14
CA ALA A 201 -11.01 5.66 13.39
C ALA A 201 -9.55 5.84 12.92
N PHE A 202 -9.31 6.72 11.96
CA PHE A 202 -8.01 6.89 11.31
C PHE A 202 -6.92 7.34 12.29
N ILE A 203 -7.19 8.39 13.07
CA ILE A 203 -6.24 8.93 14.06
C ILE A 203 -5.77 7.87 15.08
N PRO A 204 -6.65 7.16 15.80
CA PRO A 204 -6.21 6.16 16.76
C PRO A 204 -5.48 4.97 16.10
N ILE A 205 -5.87 4.58 14.89
CA ILE A 205 -5.19 3.51 14.14
C ILE A 205 -3.78 3.93 13.74
N CYS A 206 -3.60 5.14 13.21
CA CYS A 206 -2.30 5.69 12.83
C CYS A 206 -1.37 5.82 14.04
N LEU A 207 -1.86 6.34 15.17
CA LEU A 207 -1.08 6.45 16.40
C LEU A 207 -0.70 5.08 16.96
N HIS A 208 -1.61 4.11 16.96
CA HIS A 208 -1.30 2.75 17.37
C HIS A 208 -0.25 2.10 16.47
N SER A 209 -0.37 2.28 15.14
CA SER A 209 0.59 1.79 14.16
C SER A 209 1.97 2.40 14.38
N LEU A 210 2.05 3.72 14.53
CA LEU A 210 3.30 4.45 14.75
C LEU A 210 3.96 4.05 16.07
N LYS A 211 3.21 4.04 17.19
CA LYS A 211 3.72 3.60 18.50
C LYS A 211 4.37 2.22 18.40
N LYS A 212 3.68 1.29 17.76
CA LYS A 212 4.15 -0.09 17.63
C LYS A 212 5.32 -0.25 16.66
N GLN A 213 5.51 0.67 15.70
CA GLN A 213 6.71 0.73 14.87
C GLN A 213 7.90 1.29 15.65
N VAL A 214 7.69 2.36 16.43
CA VAL A 214 8.70 2.95 17.32
C VAL A 214 9.16 1.95 18.38
N THR A 215 8.26 1.20 19.02
CA THR A 215 8.64 0.15 19.98
C THR A 215 9.41 -1.01 19.33
N SER A 216 9.31 -1.16 18.01
CA SER A 216 9.98 -2.23 17.28
C SER A 216 11.37 -1.86 16.77
N LEU A 217 11.76 -0.58 16.81
CA LEU A 217 13.08 -0.06 16.39
C LEU A 217 14.20 -0.34 17.40
#